data_AF-A0A0R2DRB5-F1
#
_entry.id   AF-A0A0R2DRB5-F1
#
_cell.length_a   1.000
_cell.length_b   1.000
_cell.length_c   1.000
_cell.angle_alpha   90.00
_cell.angle_beta   90.00
_cell.angle_gamma   90.00
#
_symmetry.space_group_name_H-M   'P 1'
#
loop_
_entity.id
_entity.type
_entity.pdbx_description
1 polymer ?
#
loop_
_entity_poly.entity_id
_entity_poly.type
_entity_poly.pdbx_seq_one_letter_code
_entity_poly.pdbx_strand_id
1 'polypeptide(L)' 'MNAYHTTKLSGKAVQHYRHGQVLKVKTIKHYHLTNRFQLTNGYYITANKTLVIKK' A
#
# COMPACT_ATOMS: atom_id res chain seq x y z
N MET A 1 1.37 -7.58 4.67
CA MET A 1 1.26 -6.45 3.71
C MET A 1 2.13 -5.31 4.22
N ASN A 2 3.00 -4.73 3.39
CA ASN A 2 3.88 -3.65 3.83
C ASN A 2 3.23 -2.27 3.64
N ALA A 3 3.45 -1.37 4.60
CA ALA A 3 3.13 0.05 4.52
C ALA A 3 4.39 0.87 4.23
N TYR A 4 4.22 1.96 3.49
CA TYR A 4 5.29 2.86 3.06
C TYR A 4 4.88 4.32 3.23
N HIS A 5 5.86 5.22 3.36
CA HIS A 5 5.59 6.66 3.40
C HIS A 5 5.18 7.25 2.04
N THR A 6 5.56 6.59 0.94
CA THR A 6 5.36 7.12 -0.41
C THR A 6 4.39 6.28 -1.22
N THR A 7 3.67 6.92 -2.15
CA THR A 7 2.79 6.25 -3.12
C THR A 7 3.55 5.28 -4.03
N LYS A 8 4.85 5.51 -4.24
CA LYS A 8 5.71 4.65 -5.05
C LYS A 8 6.07 3.32 -4.35
N LEU A 9 5.74 3.19 -3.05
CA LEU A 9 6.15 2.06 -2.21
C LEU A 9 7.67 1.84 -2.21
N SER A 10 8.43 2.93 -2.26
CA SER A 10 9.89 2.92 -2.32
C SER A 10 10.50 3.03 -0.92
N GLY A 11 11.71 2.48 -0.75
CA GLY A 11 12.47 2.56 0.49
C GLY A 11 12.10 1.47 1.51
N LYS A 12 12.47 1.69 2.78
CA LYS A 12 12.19 0.73 3.86
C LYS A 12 10.69 0.70 4.17
N ALA A 13 10.14 -0.50 4.29
CA ALA A 13 8.79 -0.69 4.79
C ALA A 13 8.71 -0.16 6.23
N VAL A 14 7.67 0.62 6.51
CA VAL A 14 7.44 1.27 7.81
C VAL A 14 6.75 0.31 8.77
N GLN A 15 5.86 -0.52 8.24
CA GLN A 15 5.07 -1.47 9.02
C GLN A 15 4.67 -2.66 8.17
N HIS A 16 4.52 -3.83 8.81
CA HIS A 16 3.97 -5.03 8.20
C HIS A 16 2.63 -5.42 8.86
N TYR A 17 1.56 -5.43 8.07
CA TYR A 17 0.22 -5.87 8.45
C TYR A 17 0.05 -7.38 8.22
N ARG A 18 -0.66 -8.05 9.13
CA ARG A 18 -0.96 -9.48 9.01
C ARG A 18 -2.05 -9.73 7.98
N HIS A 19 -2.12 -10.95 7.46
CA HIS A 19 -3.21 -11.37 6.59
C HIS A 19 -4.54 -11.39 7.37
N GLY A 20 -5.64 -10.99 6.73
CA GLY A 20 -6.95 -10.89 7.37
C GLY A 20 -7.17 -9.66 8.25
N GLN A 21 -6.18 -8.78 8.39
CA GLN A 21 -6.33 -7.54 9.16
C GLN A 21 -7.17 -6.52 8.38
N VAL A 22 -8.23 -6.00 9.02
CA VAL A 22 -9.07 -4.93 8.46
C VAL A 22 -8.38 -3.58 8.66
N LEU A 23 -8.18 -2.84 7.58
CA LEU A 23 -7.54 -1.52 7.58
C LEU A 23 -8.52 -0.46 7.04
N LYS A 24 -8.54 0.71 7.68
CA LYS A 24 -9.34 1.85 7.21
C LYS A 24 -8.56 2.64 6.16
N VAL A 25 -9.14 2.73 4.97
CA VAL A 25 -8.60 3.49 3.84
C VAL A 25 -9.22 4.88 3.83
N LYS A 26 -8.37 5.91 3.72
CA LYS A 26 -8.80 7.31 3.57
C LYS A 26 -9.03 7.66 2.10
N THR A 27 -8.14 7.21 1.22
CA THR A 27 -8.17 7.59 -0.20
C THR A 27 -7.53 6.51 -1.06
N ILE A 28 -8.04 6.34 -2.28
CA ILE A 28 -7.45 5.48 -3.31
C ILE A 28 -6.68 6.37 -4.29
N LYS A 29 -5.42 6.03 -4.56
CA LYS A 29 -4.54 6.75 -5.48
C LYS A 29 -4.18 5.85 -6.65
N HIS A 30 -4.44 6.32 -7.87
CA HIS A 30 -4.00 5.65 -9.08
C HIS A 30 -2.48 5.78 -9.24
N TYR A 31 -1.79 4.69 -9.55
CA TYR A 31 -0.34 4.65 -9.77
C TYR A 31 0.02 3.69 -10.91
N HIS A 32 0.11 4.25 -12.12
CA HIS A 32 0.32 3.52 -13.37
C HIS A 32 -0.70 2.38 -13.53
N LEU A 33 -0.25 1.14 -13.63
CA LEU A 33 -1.11 -0.04 -13.82
C LEU A 33 -1.75 -0.54 -12.51
N THR A 34 -1.48 0.11 -11.37
CA THR A 34 -1.88 -0.37 -10.05
C THR A 34 -2.50 0.76 -9.22
N ASN A 35 -3.28 0.38 -8.22
CA ASN A 35 -3.79 1.33 -7.24
C ASN A 35 -3.00 1.26 -5.92
N ARG A 36 -3.00 2.36 -5.18
CA ARG A 36 -2.43 2.50 -3.84
C ARG A 36 -3.53 2.94 -2.90
N PHE A 37 -3.59 2.32 -1.73
CA PHE A 37 -4.51 2.74 -0.69
C PHE A 37 -3.75 3.58 0.32
N GLN A 38 -4.19 4.82 0.51
CA GLN A 38 -3.73 5.67 1.59
C GLN A 38 -4.57 5.34 2.82
N LEU A 39 -3.90 4.87 3.87
CA LEU A 39 -4.48 4.60 5.17
C LEU A 39 -4.73 5.90 5.94
N THR A 40 -5.58 5.84 6.96
CA THR A 40 -5.90 7.01 7.80
C THR A 40 -4.68 7.59 8.52
N ASN A 41 -3.67 6.76 8.81
CA ASN A 41 -2.37 7.18 9.37
C ASN A 41 -1.42 7.82 8.33
N GLY A 42 -1.86 7.98 7.08
CA GLY A 42 -1.07 8.60 6.00
C GLY A 42 -0.15 7.65 5.24
N TYR A 43 -0.01 6.40 5.67
CA TYR A 43 0.81 5.41 4.96
C TYR A 43 0.11 4.82 3.74
N TYR A 44 0.93 4.32 2.81
CA TYR A 44 0.47 3.72 1.57
C TYR A 44 0.70 2.21 1.59
N ILE A 45 -0.31 1.48 1.15
CA ILE A 45 -0.25 0.04 0.88
C ILE A 45 -0.62 -0.21 -0.59
N THR A 46 -0.14 -1.31 -1.17
CA THR A 46 -0.60 -1.72 -2.50
C THR A 46 -2.01 -2.29 -2.45
N ALA A 47 -2.85 -1.89 -3.41
CA ALA A 47 -4.18 -2.46 -3.62
C ALA A 47 -4.14 -3.86 -4.27
N ASN A 48 -3.10 -4.14 -5.08
CA ASN A 48 -2.94 -5.42 -5.76
C ASN A 48 -1.49 -5.90 -5.54
N LYS A 49 -1.32 -6.94 -4.71
CA LYS A 49 0.00 -7.47 -4.38
C LYS A 49 0.61 -8.26 -5.54
N THR A 50 -0.21 -9.00 -6.27
CA THR A 50 0.20 -9.91 -7.35
C THR A 50 0.82 -9.15 -8.53
N LEU A 51 0.23 -8.01 -8.89
CA LEU A 51 0.74 -7.18 -9.99
C LEU A 51 1.98 -6.35 -9.62
N VAL A 52 2.14 -5.99 -8.33
CA VAL A 52 3.30 -5.21 -7.85
C VAL A 52 4.55 -6.06 -7.66
N ILE A 53 4.43 -7.35 -7.31
CA ILE A 53 5.58 -8.25 -7.15
C ILE A 53 6.19 -8.67 -8.49
N LYS A 54 5.41 -8.64 -9.58
CA LYS A 54 5.80 -9.16 -10.90
C LYS A 54 6.65 -8.17 -11.73
N LYS A 55 7.26 -7.16 -11.11
CA LYS A 55 8.09 -6.15 -11.78
C LYS A 55 9.44 -6.05 -11.10
#